data_AF-A0AAD5JRI6-F1
#
_entry.id   AF-A0AAD5JRI6-F1
#
_cell.length_a   1.000
_cell.length_b   1.000
_cell.length_c   1.000
_cell.angle_alpha   90.00
_cell.angle_beta   90.00
_cell.angle_gamma   90.00
#
_symmetry.space_group_name_H-M   'P 1'
#
loop_
_entity.id
_entity.type
_entity.pdbx_description
1 polymer ?
#
loop_
_entity_poly.entity_id
_entity_poly.type
_entity_poly.pdbx_seq_one_letter_code
_entity_poly.pdbx_strand_id
1 'polypeptide(L)'
;MTMTTHRQSKQGLQQPGSISSTRQYGLLGTLPYDVVTMVFAFLNQNDCLNCMALNREWYNLVPDCSKSVWKTVVFCGRDIHIQPHSRRAQCLGKHVRHIQLDMTLDEQEDIFYELVKKLLDWGCNEIESLGIVFFFPQKKIKMNGINNDLKR
;
A
#
# COMPACT_ATOMS: atom_id res chain seq x y z
N MET A 1 -56.69 -23.80 -49.58
CA MET A 1 -57.60 -23.47 -48.46
C MET A 1 -56.75 -23.44 -47.21
N THR A 2 -56.55 -22.33 -46.48
CA THR A 2 -57.04 -20.94 -46.58
C THR A 2 -56.00 -20.10 -45.77
N MET A 3 -55.43 -18.95 -46.20
CA MET A 3 -55.97 -17.57 -46.14
C MET A 3 -56.84 -17.32 -44.88
N THR A 4 -56.77 -16.25 -44.07
CA THR A 4 -56.04 -14.95 -44.04
C THR A 4 -56.16 -14.37 -42.59
N THR A 5 -55.50 -13.31 -42.07
CA THR A 5 -54.49 -12.34 -42.56
C THR A 5 -53.67 -11.73 -41.38
N HIS A 6 -52.81 -10.76 -41.69
CA HIS A 6 -51.97 -9.87 -40.87
C HIS A 6 -52.68 -9.08 -39.72
N ARG A 7 -51.91 -8.67 -38.68
CA ARG A 7 -51.90 -7.26 -38.21
C ARG A 7 -50.57 -6.84 -37.57
N GLN A 8 -50.03 -5.69 -37.98
CA GLN A 8 -48.90 -4.99 -37.32
C GLN A 8 -49.42 -3.75 -36.56
N SER A 9 -48.78 -3.37 -35.45
CA SER A 9 -48.56 -2.01 -34.91
C SER A 9 -48.26 -2.06 -33.39
N LYS A 10 -47.48 -1.16 -32.78
CA LYS A 10 -46.56 -0.12 -33.28
C LYS A 10 -45.57 0.28 -32.17
N GLN A 11 -44.39 0.76 -32.57
CA GLN A 11 -43.56 1.82 -31.94
C GLN A 11 -43.42 1.86 -30.41
N GLY A 12 -42.19 1.63 -29.92
CA GLY A 12 -41.75 2.00 -28.58
C GLY A 12 -40.23 2.17 -28.54
N LEU A 13 -39.72 3.37 -28.87
CA LEU A 13 -38.29 3.67 -28.72
C LEU A 13 -37.96 3.82 -27.23
N GLN A 14 -37.14 2.92 -26.71
CA GLN A 14 -36.23 3.21 -25.61
C GLN A 14 -34.97 2.37 -25.76
N GLN A 15 -33.92 3.00 -26.30
CA GLN A 15 -32.56 2.58 -25.95
C GLN A 15 -32.44 2.68 -24.41
N PRO A 16 -31.72 1.78 -23.73
CA PRO A 16 -31.35 1.98 -22.33
C PRO A 16 -30.43 3.21 -22.27
N GLY A 17 -31.04 4.37 -22.04
CA GLY A 17 -30.40 5.66 -22.20
C GLY A 17 -29.26 5.82 -21.22
N SER A 18 -28.04 5.91 -21.76
CA SER A 18 -26.91 6.66 -21.22
C SER A 18 -26.96 6.93 -19.71
N ILE A 19 -26.80 5.87 -18.89
CA ILE A 19 -26.17 6.05 -17.58
C ILE A 19 -24.68 6.26 -17.84
N SER A 20 -24.37 7.41 -18.45
CA SER A 20 -23.08 8.07 -18.36
C SER A 20 -22.91 8.45 -16.89
N SER A 21 -22.59 7.44 -16.06
CA SER A 21 -22.07 7.66 -14.72
C SER A 21 -20.67 8.22 -14.91
N THR A 22 -20.63 9.50 -15.27
CA THR A 22 -19.46 10.36 -15.21
C THR A 22 -19.15 10.59 -13.74
N ARG A 23 -18.75 9.50 -13.08
CA ARG A 23 -17.86 9.59 -11.93
C ARG A 23 -16.78 10.58 -12.34
N GLN A 24 -16.51 11.56 -11.50
CA GLN A 24 -15.37 12.43 -11.71
C GLN A 24 -14.12 11.56 -11.57
N TYR A 25 -13.68 11.00 -12.70
CA TYR A 25 -12.35 10.48 -12.87
C TYR A 25 -11.41 11.61 -12.42
N GLY A 26 -10.64 11.38 -11.35
CA GLY A 26 -9.61 12.33 -10.97
C GLY A 26 -8.62 12.52 -12.13
N LEU A 27 -7.72 13.50 -12.02
CA LEU A 27 -6.70 13.78 -13.05
C LEU A 27 -5.97 12.50 -13.55
N LEU A 28 -5.79 11.51 -12.67
CA LEU A 28 -5.21 10.20 -13.01
C LEU A 28 -6.10 9.33 -13.90
N GLY A 29 -7.43 9.33 -13.73
CA GLY A 29 -8.36 8.54 -14.53
C GLY A 29 -8.52 9.04 -15.98
N THR A 30 -8.01 10.24 -16.29
CA THR A 30 -7.87 10.76 -17.65
C THR A 30 -6.49 10.53 -18.27
N LEU A 31 -5.51 10.02 -17.51
CA LEU A 31 -4.14 9.78 -17.96
C LEU A 31 -3.91 8.29 -18.29
N PRO A 32 -3.06 7.96 -19.29
CA PRO A 32 -2.64 6.58 -19.52
C PRO A 32 -1.93 6.00 -18.29
N TYR A 33 -2.15 4.71 -18.02
CA TYR A 33 -1.60 4.01 -16.86
C TYR A 33 -0.07 4.16 -16.72
N ASP A 34 0.66 4.15 -17.84
CA ASP A 34 2.12 4.29 -17.85
C ASP A 34 2.58 5.70 -17.44
N VAL A 35 1.80 6.73 -17.78
CA VAL A 35 2.03 8.12 -17.36
C VAL A 35 1.78 8.27 -15.86
N VAL A 36 0.71 7.65 -15.34
CA VAL A 36 0.44 7.60 -13.89
C VAL A 36 1.58 6.87 -13.18
N THR A 37 2.01 5.71 -13.68
CA THR A 37 3.12 4.92 -13.12
C THR A 37 4.45 5.69 -13.13
N MET A 38 4.73 6.47 -14.18
CA MET A 38 5.88 7.37 -14.22
C MET A 38 5.79 8.49 -13.16
N VAL A 39 4.62 9.10 -12.94
CA VAL A 39 4.45 10.09 -11.86
C VAL A 39 4.70 9.47 -10.48
N PHE A 40 4.15 8.27 -10.22
CA PHE A 40 4.36 7.58 -8.95
C PHE A 40 5.81 7.14 -8.72
N ALA A 41 6.59 6.88 -9.78
CA ALA A 41 8.02 6.55 -9.67
C ALA A 41 8.89 7.71 -9.12
N PHE A 42 8.38 8.95 -9.08
CA PHE A 42 9.06 10.09 -8.42
C PHE A 42 8.64 10.29 -6.96
N LEU A 43 7.67 9.52 -6.44
CA LEU A 43 7.20 9.60 -5.06
C LEU A 43 7.93 8.60 -4.15
N ASN A 44 8.07 8.94 -2.87
CA ASN A 44 8.48 7.97 -1.86
C ASN A 44 7.27 7.20 -1.29
N GLN A 45 7.54 6.14 -0.52
CA GLN A 45 6.50 5.27 0.05
C GLN A 45 5.48 6.02 0.93
N ASN A 46 5.91 7.02 1.70
CA ASN A 46 4.98 7.80 2.53
C ASN A 46 4.06 8.69 1.68
N ASP A 47 4.56 9.27 0.60
CA ASP A 47 3.73 10.06 -0.32
C ASP A 47 2.70 9.17 -1.05
N CYS A 48 3.10 7.96 -1.49
CA CYS A 48 2.17 6.96 -1.99
C CYS A 48 1.08 6.62 -0.96
N LEU A 49 1.45 6.37 0.31
CA LEU A 49 0.48 6.13 1.38
C LEU A 49 -0.43 7.34 1.61
N ASN A 50 0.08 8.57 1.55
CA ASN A 50 -0.70 9.79 1.71
C ASN A 50 -1.70 9.98 0.56
N CYS A 51 -1.29 9.69 -0.68
CA CYS A 51 -2.17 9.62 -1.84
C CYS A 51 -3.36 8.66 -1.64
N MET A 52 -3.15 7.48 -1.05
CA MET A 52 -4.24 6.54 -0.72
C MET A 52 -5.24 7.07 0.32
N ALA A 53 -4.91 8.13 1.08
CA ALA A 53 -5.83 8.73 2.05
C ALA A 53 -6.74 9.81 1.44
N LEU A 54 -6.49 10.24 0.19
CA LEU A 54 -7.25 11.31 -0.46
C LEU A 54 -8.70 10.91 -0.74
N ASN A 55 -8.92 9.76 -1.37
CA ASN A 55 -10.24 9.16 -1.60
C ASN A 55 -10.14 7.66 -1.97
N ARG A 56 -11.29 7.01 -2.18
CA ARG A 56 -11.39 5.58 -2.54
C ARG A 56 -10.85 5.22 -3.93
N GLU A 57 -10.84 6.14 -4.90
CA GLU A 57 -10.25 5.92 -6.22
C GLU A 57 -8.72 5.76 -6.09
N TRP A 58 -8.07 6.72 -5.41
CA TRP A 58 -6.64 6.66 -5.14
C TRP A 58 -6.25 5.49 -4.24
N TYR A 59 -7.05 5.16 -3.22
CA TYR A 59 -6.83 3.97 -2.37
C TYR A 59 -6.70 2.68 -3.20
N ASN A 60 -7.52 2.53 -4.24
CA ASN A 60 -7.48 1.35 -5.12
C ASN A 60 -6.38 1.43 -6.18
N LEU A 61 -6.07 2.63 -6.69
CA LEU A 61 -5.16 2.82 -7.82
C LEU A 61 -3.67 2.79 -7.43
N VAL A 62 -3.31 3.40 -6.29
CA VAL A 62 -1.91 3.55 -5.86
C VAL A 62 -1.15 2.22 -5.76
N PRO A 63 -1.70 1.11 -5.20
CA PRO A 63 -1.01 -0.18 -5.15
C PRO A 63 -0.54 -0.68 -6.52
N ASP A 64 -1.28 -0.37 -7.59
CA ASP A 64 -0.95 -0.86 -8.91
C ASP A 64 0.14 0.00 -9.59
N CYS A 65 0.01 1.33 -9.56
CA CYS A 65 0.92 2.24 -10.24
C CYS A 65 2.20 2.59 -9.45
N SER A 66 2.27 2.30 -8.14
CA SER A 66 3.46 2.58 -7.32
C SER A 66 4.41 1.39 -7.11
N LYS A 67 4.17 0.22 -7.73
CA LYS A 67 4.96 -1.02 -7.53
C LYS A 67 6.48 -0.86 -7.63
N SER A 68 6.98 0.06 -8.45
CA SER A 68 8.41 0.39 -8.56
C SER A 68 8.98 0.92 -7.22
N VAL A 69 8.22 1.78 -6.55
CA VAL A 69 8.54 2.39 -5.24
C VAL A 69 8.55 1.34 -4.12
N TRP A 70 7.79 0.26 -4.28
CA TRP A 70 7.68 -0.85 -3.32
C TRP A 70 8.58 -2.06 -3.67
N LYS A 71 9.42 -2.00 -4.72
CA LYS A 71 10.42 -3.06 -5.02
C LYS A 71 11.38 -3.29 -3.85
N THR A 72 11.70 -2.22 -3.10
CA THR A 72 12.56 -2.26 -1.90
C THR A 72 11.77 -1.77 -0.69
N VAL A 73 11.73 -2.53 0.41
CA VAL A 73 10.96 -2.17 1.61
C VAL A 73 11.78 -2.38 2.88
N VAL A 74 11.77 -1.38 3.77
CA VAL A 74 12.41 -1.44 5.10
C VAL A 74 11.35 -1.67 6.16
N PHE A 75 11.48 -2.71 6.98
CA PHE A 75 10.59 -3.01 8.10
C PHE A 75 11.35 -2.84 9.42
N CYS A 76 10.79 -2.08 10.36
CA CYS A 76 11.29 -2.08 11.75
C CYS A 76 10.57 -3.16 12.58
N GLY A 77 11.10 -3.52 13.76
CA GLY A 77 10.41 -4.44 14.69
C GLY A 77 8.96 -4.05 15.06
N ARG A 78 8.60 -2.76 14.98
CA ARG A 78 7.20 -2.29 15.17
C ARG A 78 6.25 -2.65 14.02
N ASP A 79 6.77 -2.93 12.82
CA ASP A 79 5.97 -3.21 11.63
C ASP A 79 5.33 -4.63 11.64
N ILE A 80 5.72 -5.50 12.58
CA ILE A 80 4.99 -6.75 12.86
C ILE A 80 3.52 -6.45 13.16
N HIS A 81 3.20 -5.27 13.71
CA HIS A 81 1.82 -4.87 14.02
C HIS A 81 1.06 -4.26 12.83
N ILE A 82 1.63 -4.24 11.62
CA ILE A 82 0.91 -3.87 10.39
C ILE A 82 -0.31 -4.78 10.22
N GLN A 83 -1.48 -4.15 10.10
CA GLN A 83 -2.75 -4.83 9.88
C GLN A 83 -2.91 -5.23 8.40
N PRO A 84 -3.51 -6.40 8.08
CA PRO A 84 -3.69 -6.87 6.70
C PRO A 84 -4.47 -5.91 5.79
N HIS A 85 -5.35 -5.10 6.36
CA HIS A 85 -6.16 -4.11 5.62
C HIS A 85 -5.59 -2.68 5.67
N SER A 86 -4.33 -2.51 6.09
CA SER A 86 -3.66 -1.22 6.09
C SER A 86 -3.26 -0.77 4.68
N ARG A 87 -3.16 0.55 4.46
CA ARG A 87 -2.62 1.15 3.22
C ARG A 87 -1.25 0.55 2.82
N ARG A 88 -0.39 0.27 3.81
CA ARG A 88 0.94 -0.32 3.59
C ARG A 88 0.84 -1.77 3.13
N ALA A 89 0.01 -2.61 3.75
CA ALA A 89 -0.20 -3.99 3.32
C ALA A 89 -0.78 -4.09 1.89
N GLN A 90 -1.69 -3.18 1.51
CA GLN A 90 -2.25 -3.13 0.15
C GLN A 90 -1.18 -2.90 -0.93
N CYS A 91 -0.09 -2.18 -0.61
CA CYS A 91 0.99 -1.89 -1.55
C CYS A 91 2.08 -2.97 -1.61
N LEU A 92 1.94 -4.08 -0.87
CA LEU A 92 2.90 -5.19 -0.87
C LEU A 92 2.45 -6.33 -1.81
N GLY A 93 3.31 -7.31 -1.99
CA GLY A 93 3.04 -8.52 -2.77
C GLY A 93 4.18 -8.87 -3.73
N LYS A 94 3.86 -9.64 -4.77
CA LYS A 94 4.86 -10.33 -5.62
C LYS A 94 5.87 -9.45 -6.35
N HIS A 95 5.74 -8.12 -6.31
CA HIS A 95 6.67 -7.18 -6.93
C HIS A 95 7.79 -6.72 -5.97
N VAL A 96 7.64 -6.98 -4.66
CA VAL A 96 8.69 -6.74 -3.66
C VAL A 96 9.85 -7.69 -3.92
N ARG A 97 11.08 -7.16 -3.94
CA ARG A 97 12.32 -7.91 -4.20
C ARG A 97 13.35 -7.79 -3.09
N HIS A 98 13.50 -6.59 -2.54
CA HIS A 98 14.56 -6.29 -1.59
C HIS A 98 13.93 -5.90 -0.25
N ILE A 99 14.25 -6.64 0.80
CA ILE A 99 13.70 -6.41 2.13
C ILE A 99 14.84 -6.13 3.09
N GLN A 100 14.72 -5.06 3.86
CA GLN A 100 15.61 -4.75 4.97
C GLN A 100 14.83 -4.86 6.28
N LEU A 101 15.44 -5.51 7.26
CA LEU A 101 14.93 -5.70 8.61
C LEU A 101 15.75 -4.87 9.60
N ASP A 102 15.17 -3.76 10.06
CA ASP A 102 15.75 -2.86 11.05
C ASP A 102 15.34 -3.36 12.46
N MET A 103 16.26 -4.08 13.11
CA MET A 103 16.01 -4.71 14.43
C MET A 103 16.94 -4.12 15.50
N THR A 104 16.45 -4.03 16.74
CA THR A 104 17.32 -3.83 17.91
C THR A 104 17.81 -5.18 18.45
N LEU A 105 18.86 -5.17 19.27
CA LEU A 105 19.40 -6.42 19.87
C LEU A 105 18.48 -7.04 20.92
N ASP A 106 17.50 -6.29 21.42
CA ASP A 106 16.50 -6.76 22.38
C ASP A 106 15.28 -7.42 21.68
N GLU A 107 15.19 -7.32 20.35
CA GLU A 107 14.13 -7.84 19.49
C GLU A 107 14.53 -9.22 18.90
N GLN A 108 13.99 -10.31 19.48
CA GLN A 108 14.42 -11.70 19.25
C GLN A 108 13.86 -12.38 17.98
N GLU A 109 14.30 -13.62 17.71
CA GLU A 109 13.97 -14.43 16.53
C GLU A 109 12.47 -14.50 16.16
N ASP A 110 11.57 -14.51 17.15
CA ASP A 110 10.10 -14.47 16.94
C ASP A 110 9.65 -13.37 15.97
N ILE A 111 10.33 -12.22 16.01
CA ILE A 111 10.07 -11.04 15.19
C ILE A 111 10.41 -11.29 13.72
N PHE A 112 11.50 -12.01 13.46
CA PHE A 112 11.88 -12.45 12.12
C PHE A 112 10.85 -13.44 11.57
N TYR A 113 10.46 -14.46 12.37
CA TYR A 113 9.50 -15.47 11.94
C TYR A 113 8.11 -14.90 11.65
N GLU A 114 7.55 -14.04 12.52
CA GLU A 114 6.24 -13.42 12.26
C GLU A 114 6.28 -12.42 11.09
N LEU A 115 7.39 -11.72 10.83
CA LEU A 115 7.51 -10.91 9.61
C LEU A 115 7.56 -11.77 8.35
N VAL A 116 8.38 -12.84 8.32
CA VAL A 116 8.46 -13.75 7.16
C VAL A 116 7.10 -14.35 6.83
N LYS A 117 6.35 -14.77 7.85
CA LYS A 117 4.96 -15.24 7.74
C LYS A 117 4.04 -14.16 7.15
N LYS A 118 4.10 -12.92 7.65
CA LYS A 118 3.31 -11.81 7.09
C LYS A 118 3.68 -11.44 5.66
N LEU A 119 4.95 -11.53 5.29
CA LEU A 119 5.40 -11.33 3.92
C LEU A 119 4.79 -12.38 2.97
N LEU A 120 4.68 -13.64 3.41
CA LEU A 120 3.96 -14.69 2.68
C LEU A 120 2.45 -14.42 2.61
N ASP A 121 1.82 -14.01 3.72
CA ASP A 121 0.38 -13.65 3.77
C ASP A 121 0.04 -12.46 2.84
N TRP A 122 0.96 -11.50 2.68
CA TRP A 122 0.85 -10.40 1.73
C TRP A 122 1.26 -10.78 0.29
N GLY A 123 1.70 -12.01 0.05
CA GLY A 123 2.09 -12.50 -1.28
C GLY A 123 3.44 -12.02 -1.78
N CYS A 124 4.37 -11.63 -0.90
CA CYS A 124 5.75 -11.27 -1.23
C CYS A 124 6.59 -12.54 -1.48
N ASN A 125 6.30 -13.25 -2.57
CA ASN A 125 6.85 -14.58 -2.87
C ASN A 125 8.04 -14.57 -3.87
N GLU A 126 8.40 -13.42 -4.44
CA GLU A 126 9.48 -13.26 -5.42
C GLU A 126 10.70 -12.49 -4.84
N ILE A 127 11.00 -12.66 -3.54
CA ILE A 127 12.07 -11.92 -2.85
C ILE A 127 13.46 -12.34 -3.39
N GLU A 128 14.25 -11.35 -3.84
CA GLU A 128 15.62 -11.50 -4.37
C GLU A 128 16.69 -11.34 -3.27
N SER A 129 16.42 -10.55 -2.22
CA SER A 129 17.40 -10.29 -1.15
C SER A 129 16.73 -9.88 0.18
N LEU A 130 17.19 -10.47 1.28
CA LEU A 130 16.79 -10.13 2.65
C LEU A 130 18.02 -9.70 3.46
N GLY A 131 18.09 -8.43 3.85
CA GLY A 131 19.14 -7.86 4.70
C GLY A 131 18.63 -7.61 6.11
N ILE A 132 19.50 -7.76 7.11
CA ILE A 132 19.23 -7.45 8.52
C ILE A 132 20.22 -6.38 8.97
N VAL A 133 19.72 -5.34 9.64
CA VAL A 133 20.52 -4.24 10.20
C VAL A 133 20.21 -4.13 11.69
N PHE A 134 21.23 -4.35 12.52
CA PHE A 134 21.13 -4.25 13.97
C PHE A 134 21.46 -2.84 14.46
N PHE A 135 20.52 -2.22 15.18
CA PHE A 135 20.68 -0.88 15.74
C PHE A 135 20.97 -0.95 17.25
N PHE A 136 22.06 -0.29 17.66
CA PHE A 136 22.40 -0.11 19.06
C PHE A 136 21.67 1.11 19.63
N PRO A 137 20.73 0.96 20.58
CA PRO A 137 20.09 2.10 21.22
C PRO A 137 21.12 2.91 22.03
N GLN A 138 21.43 4.11 21.56
CA GLN A 138 22.26 5.09 22.26
C GLN A 138 21.62 5.45 23.60
N LYS A 139 22.00 4.74 24.67
CA LYS A 139 21.52 5.01 26.04
C LYS A 139 21.88 6.44 26.42
N LYS A 140 20.88 7.33 26.48
CA LYS A 140 21.04 8.66 27.06
C LYS A 140 21.51 8.52 28.50
N ILE A 141 22.80 8.77 28.75
CA ILE A 141 23.38 8.82 30.08
C ILE A 141 22.71 10.00 30.80
N LYS A 142 21.73 9.70 31.66
CA LYS A 142 21.30 10.66 32.67
C LYS A 142 22.45 10.83 33.65
N MET A 143 23.17 11.95 33.54
CA MET A 143 23.92 12.46 34.68
C MET A 143 22.90 12.83 35.76
N ASN A 144 22.65 11.91 36.69
CA ASN A 144 21.93 12.23 37.91
C ASN A 144 22.78 13.24 38.69
N GLY A 145 22.17 14.34 39.12
CA GLY A 145 22.89 15.47 39.70
C GLY A 145 23.66 15.08 40.96
N ILE A 146 24.87 15.64 41.12
CA ILE A 146 25.61 15.60 42.37
C ILE A 146 24.79 16.39 43.39
N ASN A 147 24.29 15.70 44.42
CA ASN A 147 23.46 16.33 45.44
C ASN A 147 24.35 17.11 46.41
N ASN A 148 24.09 18.40 46.58
CA ASN A 148 24.90 19.28 47.44
C ASN A 148 24.47 19.17 48.92
N ASP A 149 24.81 18.06 49.57
CA ASP A 149 24.65 17.88 51.02
C ASP A 149 25.72 18.69 51.79
N LEU A 150 25.56 20.02 51.80
CA LEU A 150 26.44 20.92 52.53
C LEU A 150 25.70 22.20 53.00
N LYS A 151 24.68 22.01 53.87
CA LYS A 151 24.10 23.09 54.69
C LYS A 151 23.23 22.59 55.87
N ARG A 152 23.88 22.29 56.99
CA ARG A 152 23.43 22.63 58.36
C ARG A 152 24.57 22.46 59.35
#